data_AF-A0AAJ1UFA5-F1
#
_entry.id   AF-A0AAJ1UFA5-F1
#
_cell.length_a   1.000
_cell.length_b   1.000
_cell.length_c   1.000
_cell.angle_alpha   90.00
_cell.angle_beta   90.00
_cell.angle_gamma   90.00
#
_symmetry.space_group_name_H-M   'P 1'
#
loop_
_entity.id
_entity.type
_entity.pdbx_description
1 polymer ?
#
loop_
_entity_poly.entity_id
_entity_poly.type
_entity_poly.pdbx_seq_one_letter_code
_entity_poly.pdbx_strand_id
1 'polypeptide(L)'
;LEKLPDQDAGILLFDSSAGQVVPLEQNAAALPLFDEAGQPTNLLHQIAGFAAQIHEGRRRASLFAEALRNKGLLTPSLVEFSQPSEHGQRRSHLYTISEPTFRALSSNTVYDWFLSGFLEAAQLALLSQRHWQNYQ
;
A
#
# COMPACT_ATOMS: atom_id res chain seq x y z
N LEU A 1 13.76 -0.61 -4.01
CA LEU A 1 14.95 0.01 -4.64
C LEU A 1 16.15 -0.81 -4.24
N GLU A 2 16.66 -1.61 -5.18
CA GLU A 2 17.80 -2.49 -4.96
C GLU A 2 19.07 -1.63 -4.90
N LYS A 3 19.77 -1.63 -3.76
CA LYS A 3 21.01 -0.87 -3.59
C LYS A 3 22.17 -1.66 -4.18
N LEU A 4 22.82 -1.10 -5.19
CA LEU A 4 24.11 -1.56 -5.68
C LEU A 4 25.25 -1.08 -4.76
N PRO A 5 26.37 -1.80 -4.72
CA PRO A 5 27.45 -1.58 -3.76
C PRO A 5 28.41 -0.49 -4.28
N ASP A 6 27.95 0.77 -4.31
CA ASP A 6 28.82 1.93 -4.08
C ASP A 6 27.96 3.19 -3.83
N GLN A 7 28.10 3.72 -2.62
CA GLN A 7 27.92 5.12 -2.19
C GLN A 7 26.67 5.91 -2.65
N ASP A 8 25.72 6.07 -1.73
CA ASP A 8 24.72 7.17 -1.55
C ASP A 8 23.86 7.67 -2.73
N ALA A 9 24.08 7.23 -3.96
CA ALA A 9 23.31 7.61 -5.13
C ALA A 9 22.25 6.54 -5.44
N GLY A 10 20.97 6.91 -5.26
CA GLY A 10 19.84 6.12 -5.75
C GLY A 10 19.66 6.30 -7.26
N ILE A 11 19.19 5.28 -7.96
CA ILE A 11 18.80 5.37 -9.37
C ILE A 11 17.37 5.93 -9.46
N LEU A 12 17.19 7.04 -10.17
CA LEU A 12 15.87 7.54 -10.53
C LEU A 12 15.37 6.81 -11.78
N LEU A 13 14.36 5.95 -11.59
CA LEU A 13 13.60 5.37 -12.68
C LEU A 13 12.31 6.15 -12.83
N PHE A 14 12.06 6.67 -14.02
CA PHE A 14 10.80 7.32 -14.36
C PHE A 14 10.31 6.80 -15.70
N ASP A 15 9.00 6.88 -15.89
CA ASP A 15 8.38 6.57 -17.16
C ASP A 15 8.40 7.82 -18.04
N SER A 16 9.23 7.82 -19.09
CA SER A 16 9.35 8.93 -20.04
C SER A 16 8.07 9.16 -20.85
N SER A 17 7.13 8.21 -20.88
CA SER A 17 5.85 8.34 -21.56
C SER A 17 4.76 8.98 -20.69
N ALA A 18 4.98 9.09 -19.37
CA ALA A 18 3.97 9.56 -18.43
C ALA A 18 3.65 11.06 -18.60
N GLY A 19 4.52 11.83 -19.26
CA GLY A 19 4.31 13.24 -19.61
C GLY A 19 4.50 14.24 -18.46
N GLN A 20 4.63 13.78 -17.21
CA GLN A 20 4.93 14.65 -16.05
C GLN A 20 6.43 14.97 -15.92
N VAL A 21 7.31 14.20 -16.57
CA VAL A 21 8.75 14.49 -16.65
C VAL A 21 9.05 14.94 -18.07
N VAL A 22 9.50 16.19 -18.21
CA VAL A 22 9.79 16.83 -19.49
C VAL A 22 11.17 17.48 -19.44
N PRO A 23 11.89 17.56 -20.58
CA PRO A 23 13.07 18.40 -20.68
C PRO A 23 12.70 19.87 -20.41
N LEU A 24 13.53 20.59 -19.64
CA LEU A 24 13.28 22.00 -19.29
C LEU A 24 13.16 22.90 -20.52
N GLU A 25 13.87 22.56 -21.60
CA GLU A 25 13.80 23.26 -22.89
C GLU A 25 12.39 23.22 -23.52
N GLN A 26 11.61 22.19 -23.21
CA GLN A 26 10.27 21.99 -23.77
C GLN A 26 9.17 22.67 -22.96
N ASN A 27 9.46 23.05 -21.71
CA ASN A 27 8.50 23.72 -20.84
C ASN A 27 9.21 24.61 -19.81
N ALA A 28 9.24 25.92 -20.08
CA ALA A 28 9.85 26.90 -19.19
C ALA A 28 9.15 27.03 -17.82
N ALA A 29 7.92 26.54 -17.67
CA ALA A 29 7.21 26.50 -16.39
C ALA A 29 7.47 25.20 -15.59
N ALA A 30 8.24 24.25 -16.15
CA ALA A 30 8.59 23.03 -15.45
C ALA A 30 9.55 23.29 -14.29
N LEU A 31 9.41 22.49 -13.23
CA LEU A 31 10.30 22.55 -12.07
C LEU A 31 11.47 21.57 -12.26
N PRO A 32 12.72 22.00 -12.02
CA PRO A 32 13.88 21.14 -12.18
C PRO A 32 13.93 20.05 -11.10
N LEU A 33 14.24 18.82 -11.52
CA LEU A 33 14.49 17.69 -10.60
C LEU A 33 15.91 17.70 -10.04
N PHE A 34 16.85 18.32 -10.75
CA PHE A 34 18.24 18.52 -10.34
C PHE A 34 18.63 19.99 -10.47
N ASP A 35 19.48 20.48 -9.58
CA ASP A 35 20.05 21.83 -9.68
C ASP A 35 21.21 21.90 -10.68
N GLU A 36 21.80 23.09 -10.85
CA GLU A 36 22.93 23.32 -11.78
C GLU A 36 24.20 22.54 -11.41
N ALA A 37 24.33 22.11 -10.14
CA ALA A 37 25.42 21.27 -9.67
C ALA A 37 25.13 19.77 -9.83
N GLY A 38 23.98 19.42 -10.43
CA GLY A 38 23.52 18.05 -10.61
C GLY A 38 23.00 17.40 -9.33
N GLN A 39 22.73 18.17 -8.27
CA GLN A 39 22.19 17.65 -7.02
C GLN A 39 20.66 17.58 -7.06
N PRO A 40 20.03 16.57 -6.41
CA PRO A 40 18.58 16.48 -6.31
C PRO A 40 17.96 17.74 -5.69
N THR A 41 16.91 18.27 -6.31
CA THR A 41 16.15 19.37 -5.70
C THR A 41 15.25 18.86 -4.57
N ASN A 42 14.75 19.79 -3.74
CA ASN A 42 13.75 19.48 -2.71
C ASN A 42 12.51 18.77 -3.28
N LEU A 43 12.11 19.11 -4.51
CA LEU A 43 11.00 18.46 -5.21
C LEU A 43 11.30 16.98 -5.44
N LEU A 44 12.49 16.65 -5.96
CA LEU A 44 12.88 15.26 -6.20
C LEU A 44 12.96 14.47 -4.90
N HIS A 45 13.46 15.07 -3.81
CA HIS A 45 13.42 14.45 -2.48
C HIS A 45 12.01 14.14 -1.99
N GLN A 46 11.05 15.05 -2.20
CA GLN A 46 9.65 14.83 -1.82
C GLN A 46 9.02 13.70 -2.64
N ILE A 47 9.23 13.69 -3.97
CA ILE A 47 8.73 12.63 -4.85
C ILE A 47 9.31 11.27 -4.44
N ALA A 48 10.63 11.20 -4.24
CA ALA A 48 11.31 9.98 -3.83
C ALA A 48 10.83 9.50 -2.45
N GLY A 49 10.65 10.41 -1.49
CA GLY A 49 10.11 10.10 -0.16
C GLY A 49 8.70 9.53 -0.23
N PHE A 50 7.83 10.13 -1.03
CA PHE A 50 6.47 9.63 -1.25
C PHE A 50 6.46 8.25 -1.91
N ALA A 51 7.26 8.04 -2.96
CA ALA A 51 7.39 6.75 -3.62
C ALA A 51 7.90 5.66 -2.67
N ALA A 52 8.88 5.99 -1.82
CA ALA A 52 9.40 5.09 -0.79
C ALA A 52 8.33 4.73 0.24
N GLN A 53 7.52 5.70 0.70
CA GLN A 53 6.41 5.46 1.62
C GLN A 53 5.34 4.56 1.01
N ILE A 54 4.96 4.76 -0.26
CA ILE A 54 4.03 3.86 -0.96
C ILE A 54 4.60 2.46 -1.08
N HIS A 55 5.87 2.33 -1.48
CA HIS A 55 6.52 1.03 -1.65
C HIS A 55 6.56 0.26 -0.33
N GLU A 56 6.98 0.92 0.75
CA GLU A 56 7.02 0.34 2.08
C GLU A 56 5.61 0.01 2.61
N GLY A 57 4.64 0.89 2.37
CA GLY A 57 3.23 0.66 2.69
C GLY A 57 2.68 -0.60 2.00
N ARG A 58 2.95 -0.77 0.71
CA ARG A 58 2.58 -1.97 -0.05
C ARG A 58 3.25 -3.22 0.51
N ARG A 59 4.56 -3.16 0.77
CA ARG A 59 5.32 -4.27 1.35
C ARG A 59 4.74 -4.71 2.69
N ARG A 60 4.44 -3.76 3.60
CA ARG A 60 3.82 -4.05 4.89
C ARG A 60 2.41 -4.61 4.74
N ALA A 61 1.60 -4.06 3.83
CA ALA A 61 0.26 -4.58 3.55
C ALA A 61 0.30 -6.03 3.03
N SER A 62 1.26 -6.36 2.16
CA SER A 62 1.48 -7.75 1.71
C SER A 62 1.84 -8.67 2.87
N LEU A 63 2.82 -8.30 3.70
CA LEU A 63 3.20 -9.10 4.86
C LEU A 63 2.04 -9.32 5.85
N PHE A 64 1.23 -8.28 6.07
CA PHE A 64 0.05 -8.38 6.91
C PHE A 64 -1.00 -9.32 6.30
N ALA A 65 -1.29 -9.20 5.01
CA ALA A 65 -2.22 -10.10 4.32
C ALA A 65 -1.77 -11.57 4.36
N GLU A 66 -0.46 -11.81 4.22
CA GLU A 66 0.12 -13.14 4.37
C GLU A 66 0.00 -13.67 5.80
N ALA A 67 0.24 -12.82 6.82
CA ALA A 67 0.07 -13.19 8.21
C ALA A 67 -1.38 -13.60 8.52
N LEU A 68 -2.36 -12.84 8.02
CA LEU A 68 -3.79 -13.18 8.13
C LEU A 68 -4.11 -14.52 7.47
N ARG A 69 -3.61 -14.73 6.24
CA ARG A 69 -3.81 -15.99 5.49
C ARG A 69 -3.21 -17.19 6.23
N ASN A 70 -1.96 -17.08 6.68
CA ASN A 70 -1.22 -18.17 7.33
C ASN A 70 -1.85 -18.59 8.67
N LYS A 71 -2.56 -17.68 9.33
CA LYS A 71 -3.29 -17.95 10.56
C LYS A 71 -4.76 -18.34 10.31
N GLY A 72 -5.19 -18.42 9.06
CA GLY A 72 -6.57 -18.79 8.70
C GLY A 72 -7.62 -17.76 9.08
N LEU A 73 -7.26 -16.47 9.14
CA LEU A 73 -8.18 -15.40 9.54
C LEU A 73 -9.05 -14.89 8.38
N LEU A 74 -8.72 -15.19 7.13
CA LEU A 74 -9.41 -14.63 5.97
C LEU A 74 -10.68 -15.44 5.64
N THR A 75 -11.83 -14.80 5.75
CA THR A 75 -13.12 -15.35 5.34
C THR A 75 -13.59 -14.65 4.07
N PRO A 76 -14.05 -15.37 3.03
CA PRO A 76 -14.65 -14.74 1.86
C PRO A 76 -15.87 -13.88 2.26
N SER A 77 -15.93 -12.66 1.74
CA SER A 77 -17.06 -11.75 1.89
C SER A 77 -17.72 -11.58 0.53
N LEU A 78 -18.96 -12.04 0.40
CA LEU A 78 -19.81 -11.75 -0.74
C LEU A 78 -20.23 -10.29 -0.66
N VAL A 79 -19.55 -9.43 -1.41
CA VAL A 79 -20.00 -8.06 -1.64
C VAL A 79 -20.57 -8.01 -3.05
N GLU A 80 -21.89 -7.89 -3.13
CA GLU A 80 -22.58 -7.66 -4.38
C GLU A 80 -22.57 -6.17 -4.68
N PHE A 81 -21.76 -5.77 -5.66
CA PHE A 81 -21.82 -4.42 -6.21
C PHE A 81 -22.88 -4.39 -7.31
N SER A 82 -24.03 -3.78 -7.03
CA SER A 82 -25.04 -3.49 -8.04
C SER A 82 -24.56 -2.32 -8.89
N GLN A 83 -23.88 -2.61 -10.00
CA GLN A 83 -23.53 -1.59 -10.98
C GLN A 83 -24.72 -1.35 -11.92
N PRO A 84 -25.10 -0.09 -12.24
CA PRO A 84 -26.09 0.20 -13.26
C PRO A 84 -25.44 0.05 -14.65
N SER A 85 -25.17 -1.17 -15.08
CA SER A 85 -24.83 -1.46 -16.48
C SER A 85 -25.32 -2.85 -16.87
N GLU A 86 -25.86 -2.95 -18.09
CA GLU A 86 -26.56 -4.11 -18.70
C GLU A 86 -25.68 -5.38 -18.89
N HIS A 87 -24.48 -5.40 -18.31
CA HIS A 87 -23.54 -6.51 -18.36
C HIS A 87 -23.13 -6.91 -16.95
N GLY A 88 -23.84 -7.92 -16.41
CA GLY A 88 -23.37 -8.90 -15.43
C GLY A 88 -22.65 -8.39 -14.19
N GLN A 89 -23.26 -8.60 -13.02
CA GLN A 89 -22.67 -8.40 -11.69
C GLN A 89 -21.19 -8.86 -11.62
N ARG A 90 -20.27 -7.91 -11.43
CA ARG A 90 -18.86 -8.23 -11.18
C ARG A 90 -18.72 -8.65 -9.73
N ARG A 91 -18.75 -9.97 -9.49
CA ARG A 91 -18.43 -10.56 -8.18
C ARG A 91 -16.95 -10.31 -7.88
N SER A 92 -16.67 -9.39 -6.97
CA SER A 92 -15.32 -9.21 -6.44
C SER A 92 -15.16 -10.10 -5.21
N HIS A 93 -14.18 -10.99 -5.21
CA HIS A 93 -13.84 -11.78 -4.03
C HIS A 93 -13.13 -10.88 -3.02
N LEU A 94 -13.90 -10.23 -2.16
CA LEU A 94 -13.38 -9.53 -0.99
C LEU A 94 -13.21 -10.52 0.16
N TYR A 95 -12.30 -10.22 1.08
CA TYR A 95 -12.07 -11.00 2.29
C TYR A 95 -12.28 -10.13 3.52
N THR A 96 -12.84 -10.72 4.57
CA THR A 96 -12.96 -10.14 5.91
C THR A 96 -12.10 -10.91 6.90
N ILE A 97 -11.90 -10.33 8.08
CA ILE A 97 -11.18 -10.99 9.16
C ILE A 97 -12.22 -11.73 10.01
N SER A 98 -12.04 -13.04 10.19
CA SER A 98 -12.81 -13.85 11.13
C SER A 98 -12.53 -13.37 12.56
N GLU A 99 -13.47 -12.64 13.15
CA GLU A 99 -13.37 -12.21 14.55
C GLU A 99 -13.21 -13.39 15.53
N PRO A 100 -13.94 -14.51 15.39
CA PRO A 100 -13.72 -15.68 16.25
C PRO A 100 -12.29 -16.22 16.16
N THR A 101 -11.75 -16.37 14.94
CA THR A 101 -10.38 -16.86 14.73
C THR A 101 -9.35 -15.87 15.28
N PHE A 102 -9.59 -14.57 15.10
CA PHE A 102 -8.75 -13.51 15.67
C PHE A 102 -8.70 -13.57 17.20
N ARG A 103 -9.85 -13.75 17.87
CA ARG A 103 -9.93 -13.87 19.33
C ARG A 103 -9.32 -15.17 19.87
N ALA A 104 -9.21 -16.20 19.03
CA ALA A 104 -8.61 -17.48 19.37
C ALA A 104 -7.09 -17.54 19.10
N LEU A 105 -6.45 -16.44 18.68
CA LEU A 105 -5.01 -16.40 18.49
C LEU A 105 -4.25 -16.76 19.78
N SER A 106 -3.20 -17.58 19.66
CA SER A 106 -2.32 -17.93 20.79
C SER A 106 -1.63 -16.68 21.35
N SER A 107 -1.31 -16.67 22.65
CA SER A 107 -0.59 -15.57 23.30
C SER A 107 0.73 -15.20 22.59
N ASN A 108 1.50 -16.19 22.12
CA ASN A 108 2.74 -15.93 21.36
C ASN A 108 2.46 -15.17 20.06
N THR A 109 1.45 -15.60 19.29
CA THR A 109 1.06 -14.90 18.06
C THR A 109 0.59 -13.47 18.33
N VAL A 110 -0.17 -13.26 19.42
CA VAL A 110 -0.61 -11.91 19.83
C VAL A 110 0.59 -11.02 20.16
N TYR A 111 1.57 -11.55 20.88
CA TYR A 111 2.79 -10.82 21.21
C TYR A 111 3.61 -10.45 19.96
N ASP A 112 3.81 -11.40 19.03
CA ASP A 112 4.50 -11.14 17.77
C ASP A 112 3.79 -10.09 16.91
N TRP A 113 2.45 -10.12 16.92
CA TRP A 113 1.62 -9.17 16.17
C TRP A 113 1.62 -7.78 16.79
N PHE A 114 1.72 -7.69 18.11
CA PHE A 114 1.92 -6.41 18.79
C PHE A 114 3.27 -5.78 18.40
N LEU A 115 4.36 -6.56 18.42
CA LEU A 115 5.69 -6.05 18.05
C LEU A 115 5.78 -5.60 16.58
N SER A 116 4.99 -6.21 15.70
CA SER A 116 4.96 -5.87 14.26
C SER A 116 3.91 -4.83 13.88
N GLY A 117 3.05 -4.40 14.81
CA GLY A 117 1.93 -3.49 14.54
C GLY A 117 0.74 -4.14 13.80
N PHE A 118 0.75 -5.46 13.65
CA PHE A 118 -0.32 -6.20 12.97
C PHE A 118 -1.56 -6.36 13.84
N LEU A 119 -1.41 -6.29 15.17
CA LEU A 119 -2.54 -6.38 16.08
C LEU A 119 -3.48 -5.18 15.92
N GLU A 120 -2.92 -3.97 15.86
CA GLU A 120 -3.62 -2.71 15.65
C GLU A 120 -4.27 -2.66 14.27
N ALA A 121 -3.53 -3.10 13.23
CA ALA A 121 -4.05 -3.20 11.87
C ALA A 121 -5.27 -4.14 11.79
N ALA A 122 -5.20 -5.30 12.44
CA ALA A 122 -6.31 -6.26 12.48
C ALA A 122 -7.52 -5.71 13.25
N GLN A 123 -7.28 -5.03 14.37
CA GLN A 123 -8.36 -4.39 15.15
C GLN A 123 -9.05 -3.29 14.34
N LEU A 124 -8.29 -2.42 13.66
CA LEU A 124 -8.84 -1.37 12.81
C LEU A 124 -9.67 -1.97 11.66
N ALA A 125 -9.17 -3.02 11.03
CA ALA A 125 -9.89 -3.73 9.97
C ALA A 125 -11.21 -4.35 10.51
N LEU A 126 -11.20 -4.98 11.68
CA LEU A 126 -12.41 -5.51 12.32
C LEU A 126 -13.43 -4.41 12.66
N LEU A 127 -12.98 -3.27 13.19
CA LEU A 127 -13.84 -2.12 13.46
C LEU A 127 -14.47 -1.57 12.18
N SER A 128 -13.68 -1.42 11.12
CA SER A 128 -14.16 -0.99 9.81
C SER A 128 -15.18 -1.97 9.22
N GLN A 129 -14.94 -3.28 9.35
CA GLN A 129 -15.86 -4.33 8.91
C GLN A 129 -17.20 -4.28 9.64
N ARG A 130 -17.20 -4.13 10.97
CA ARG A 130 -18.44 -3.98 11.74
C ARG A 130 -19.20 -2.72 11.36
N HIS A 131 -18.49 -1.61 11.15
CA HIS A 131 -19.12 -0.39 10.69
C HIS A 131 -19.79 -0.61 9.35
N TRP A 132 -19.11 -1.24 8.37
CA TRP A 132 -19.72 -1.55 7.08
C TRP A 132 -20.97 -2.43 7.19
N GLN A 133 -20.91 -3.50 8.00
CA GLN A 133 -22.03 -4.42 8.20
C GLN A 133 -23.26 -3.76 8.83
N ASN A 134 -23.07 -2.76 9.69
CA ASN A 134 -24.18 -2.03 10.31
C ASN A 134 -24.87 -1.05 9.36
N TYR A 135 -24.29 -0.76 8.18
CA TYR A 135 -24.87 0.14 7.17
C TYR A 135 -25.52 -0.62 5.99
N GLN A 136 -25.46 -1.95 5.96
CA GLN A 136 -26.22 -2.79 5.03
C GLN A 136 -27.58 -3.14 5.63
#